data_AF-A0A424IMB5-F1
#
_entry.id   AF-A0A424IMB5-F1
#
_cell.length_a   1.000
_cell.length_b   1.000
_cell.length_c   1.000
_cell.angle_alpha   90.00
_cell.angle_beta   90.00
_cell.angle_gamma   90.00
#
_symmetry.space_group_name_H-M   'P 1'
#
loop_
_entity.id
_entity.type
_entity.pdbx_description
1 polymer ?
#
loop_
_entity_poly.entity_id
_entity_poly.type
_entity_poly.pdbx_seq_one_letter_code
_entity_poly.pdbx_strand_id
1 'polypeptide(L)'
;MTHKPLKLLARSAEDMDVLSAHIQDAVLQIGDMTFLDNQRRIVMLMNRYCWEQPESKHLRVRSALQIGGILTAQRRNIRTDQSDGILSLLALRFEADDAPAGTVSIIFSGGGEIRLAVEACEAILEDITEPWPATRRPAHDANA
;
A
#
# COMPACT_ATOMS: atom_id res chain seq x y z
N MET A 1 1.00 10.98 -24.07
CA MET A 1 1.90 10.55 -22.99
C MET A 1 1.35 9.28 -22.35
N THR A 2 2.03 8.18 -22.62
CA THR A 2 1.80 6.83 -22.07
C THR A 2 2.18 6.85 -20.60
N HIS A 3 1.49 6.09 -19.77
CA HIS A 3 1.87 5.91 -18.37
C HIS A 3 3.31 5.38 -18.28
N LYS A 4 4.09 5.90 -17.34
CA LYS A 4 5.43 5.39 -17.03
C LYS A 4 5.31 4.55 -15.76
N PRO A 5 5.62 3.24 -15.81
CA PRO A 5 5.56 2.38 -14.63
C PRO A 5 6.37 2.97 -13.47
N LEU A 6 5.75 3.06 -12.30
CA LEU A 6 6.42 3.50 -11.08
C LEU A 6 7.22 2.35 -10.47
N LYS A 7 8.41 2.69 -9.98
CA LYS A 7 9.22 1.87 -9.09
C LYS A 7 9.81 2.77 -8.02
N LEU A 8 9.17 2.78 -6.86
CA LEU A 8 9.50 3.64 -5.73
C LEU A 8 10.08 2.81 -4.59
N LEU A 9 11.03 3.40 -3.88
CA LEU A 9 11.67 2.84 -2.69
C LEU A 9 11.52 3.87 -1.56
N ALA A 10 11.04 3.44 -0.40
CA ALA A 10 11.08 4.24 0.82
C ALA A 10 12.15 3.75 1.79
N ARG A 11 12.92 4.71 2.30
CA ARG A 11 13.93 4.53 3.34
C ARG A 11 13.79 5.51 4.51
N SER A 12 12.85 6.46 4.42
CA SER A 12 12.51 7.41 5.48
C SER A 12 11.00 7.53 5.68
N ALA A 13 10.59 8.31 6.67
CA ALA A 13 9.18 8.68 6.86
C ALA A 13 8.66 9.52 5.68
N GLU A 14 9.45 10.48 5.18
CA GLU A 14 9.04 11.31 4.04
C GLU A 14 8.87 10.49 2.77
N ASP A 15 9.73 9.49 2.53
CA ASP A 15 9.55 8.60 1.39
C ASP A 15 8.28 7.75 1.53
N MET A 16 7.96 7.33 2.76
CA MET A 16 6.73 6.58 3.05
C MET A 16 5.49 7.44 2.76
N ASP A 17 5.54 8.75 3.05
CA ASP A 17 4.45 9.68 2.72
C ASP A 17 4.24 9.77 1.20
N VAL A 18 5.33 9.82 0.41
CA VAL A 18 5.25 9.79 -1.07
C VAL A 18 4.60 8.49 -1.56
N LEU A 19 5.04 7.34 -1.03
CA LEU A 19 4.45 6.04 -1.33
C LEU A 19 2.96 6.01 -0.96
N SER A 20 2.61 6.47 0.23
CA SER A 20 1.24 6.53 0.74
C SER A 20 0.32 7.30 -0.22
N ALA A 21 0.77 8.45 -0.73
CA ALA A 21 0.03 9.23 -1.71
C ALA A 21 -0.21 8.48 -3.03
N HIS A 22 0.75 7.67 -3.50
CA HIS A 22 0.60 6.89 -4.74
C HIS A 22 -0.30 5.65 -4.60
N ILE A 23 -0.49 5.12 -3.38
CA ILE A 23 -1.31 3.92 -3.15
C ILE A 23 -2.69 4.21 -2.59
N GLN A 24 -3.00 5.46 -2.26
CA GLN A 24 -4.32 5.84 -1.78
C GLN A 24 -5.41 5.32 -2.75
N ASP A 25 -6.47 4.71 -2.21
CA ASP A 25 -7.54 4.03 -2.95
C ASP A 25 -7.11 2.83 -3.81
N ALA A 26 -5.94 2.27 -3.50
CA ALA A 26 -5.59 0.96 -4.00
C ALA A 26 -6.52 -0.09 -3.41
N VAL A 27 -7.01 -0.98 -4.28
CA VAL A 27 -7.95 -2.03 -3.90
C VAL A 27 -7.30 -3.38 -4.14
N LEU A 28 -7.43 -4.28 -3.18
CA LEU A 28 -6.90 -5.63 -3.24
C LEU A 28 -7.87 -6.62 -2.60
N GLN A 29 -7.75 -7.88 -2.99
CA GLN A 29 -8.38 -8.97 -2.25
C GLN A 29 -7.51 -9.38 -1.06
N ILE A 30 -8.12 -9.95 -0.02
CA ILE A 30 -7.37 -10.49 1.12
C ILE A 30 -6.39 -11.58 0.65
N GLY A 31 -6.77 -12.39 -0.33
CA GLY A 31 -5.90 -13.39 -0.96
C GLY A 31 -4.72 -12.82 -1.75
N ASP A 32 -4.72 -11.52 -2.08
CA ASP A 32 -3.61 -10.84 -2.76
C ASP A 32 -2.49 -10.41 -1.79
N MET A 33 -2.63 -10.72 -0.49
CA MET A 33 -1.66 -10.40 0.55
C MET A 33 -1.02 -11.66 1.11
N THR A 34 0.31 -11.67 1.19
CA THR A 34 1.06 -12.79 1.77
C THR A 34 2.17 -12.32 2.70
N PHE A 35 2.29 -13.00 3.84
CA PHE A 35 3.42 -12.87 4.75
C PHE A 35 4.43 -13.96 4.43
N LEU A 36 5.65 -13.54 4.14
CA LEU A 36 6.79 -14.42 3.87
C LEU A 36 7.67 -14.42 5.13
N ASP A 37 7.25 -15.14 6.17
CA ASP A 37 7.89 -15.11 7.49
C ASP A 37 9.39 -15.43 7.44
N ASN A 38 9.77 -16.44 6.64
CA ASN A 38 11.18 -16.82 6.43
C ASN A 38 12.02 -15.71 5.77
N GLN A 39 11.39 -14.73 5.13
CA GLN A 39 12.02 -13.58 4.48
C GLN A 39 11.71 -12.27 5.22
N ARG A 40 11.03 -12.32 6.36
CA ARG A 40 10.62 -11.17 7.19
C ARG A 40 10.00 -10.04 6.37
N ARG A 41 9.08 -10.37 5.46
CA ARG A 41 8.41 -9.39 4.60
C ARG A 41 6.96 -9.72 4.33
N ILE A 42 6.19 -8.69 4.00
CA ILE A 42 4.85 -8.80 3.46
C ILE A 42 4.85 -8.34 2.01
N VAL A 43 4.07 -9.00 1.17
CA VAL A 43 3.80 -8.59 -0.21
C VAL A 43 2.30 -8.45 -0.40
N MET A 44 1.87 -7.35 -1.02
CA MET A 44 0.48 -7.07 -1.37
C MET A 44 0.38 -6.73 -2.85
N LEU A 45 -0.42 -7.47 -3.60
CA LEU A 45 -0.81 -7.11 -4.95
C LEU A 45 -2.08 -6.27 -4.91
N MET A 46 -2.11 -5.15 -5.62
CA MET A 46 -3.23 -4.22 -5.56
C MET A 46 -3.44 -3.51 -6.88
N ASN A 47 -4.64 -2.97 -7.07
CA ASN A 47 -4.97 -2.11 -8.18
C ASN A 47 -4.98 -0.66 -7.70
N ARG A 48 -3.87 0.06 -7.85
CA ARG A 48 -3.78 1.47 -7.44
C ARG A 48 -4.36 2.40 -8.50
N TYR A 49 -4.87 3.55 -8.07
CA TYR A 49 -5.18 4.63 -8.99
C TYR A 49 -3.91 5.40 -9.34
N CYS A 50 -3.73 5.76 -10.61
CA CYS A 50 -2.56 6.51 -11.07
C CYS A 50 -2.68 8.01 -10.75
N TRP A 51 -2.48 8.38 -9.48
CA TRP A 51 -2.56 9.77 -8.99
C TRP A 51 -1.59 10.74 -9.67
N GLU A 52 -0.49 10.23 -10.20
CA GLU A 52 0.50 10.99 -10.96
C GLU A 52 0.01 11.44 -12.34
N GLN A 53 -1.13 10.96 -12.81
CA GLN A 53 -1.69 11.33 -14.10
C GLN A 53 -2.55 12.59 -13.99
N PRO A 54 -2.66 13.39 -15.07
CA PRO A 54 -3.58 14.52 -15.12
C PRO A 54 -5.02 14.09 -14.84
N GLU A 55 -5.82 15.00 -14.27
CA GLU A 55 -7.21 14.68 -13.87
C GLU A 55 -8.09 14.19 -15.02
N SER A 56 -7.77 14.57 -16.27
CA SER A 56 -8.47 14.12 -17.47
C SER A 56 -8.21 12.64 -17.83
N LYS A 57 -7.30 11.97 -17.12
CA LYS A 57 -6.95 10.56 -17.33
C LYS A 57 -7.15 9.76 -16.06
N HIS A 58 -8.21 8.96 -16.07
CA HIS A 58 -8.49 8.01 -15.00
C HIS A 58 -7.87 6.66 -15.37
N LEU A 59 -6.76 6.32 -14.74
CA LEU A 59 -6.09 5.04 -14.94
C LEU A 59 -5.94 4.30 -13.62
N ARG A 60 -6.04 2.98 -13.70
CA ARG A 60 -5.57 2.06 -12.67
C ARG A 60 -4.46 1.18 -13.23
N VAL A 61 -3.59 0.72 -12.36
CA VAL A 61 -2.50 -0.19 -12.70
C VAL A 61 -2.37 -1.23 -11.59
N ARG A 62 -1.98 -2.45 -11.96
CA ARG A 62 -1.68 -3.50 -10.99
C ARG A 62 -0.27 -3.23 -10.47
N SER A 63 -0.15 -3.16 -9.17
CA SER A 63 1.12 -2.85 -8.49
C SER A 63 1.35 -3.83 -7.34
N ALA A 64 2.62 -4.01 -6.99
CA ALA A 64 3.04 -4.76 -5.83
C ALA A 64 3.64 -3.80 -4.79
N LEU A 65 3.17 -3.89 -3.55
CA LEU A 65 3.81 -3.27 -2.39
C LEU A 65 4.51 -4.36 -1.59
N GLN A 66 5.79 -4.16 -1.31
CA GLN A 66 6.58 -5.01 -0.43
C GLN A 66 7.12 -4.19 0.74
N ILE A 67 7.02 -4.71 1.96
CA ILE A 67 7.65 -4.12 3.15
C ILE A 67 8.54 -5.18 3.80
N GLY A 68 9.80 -4.84 4.04
CA GLY A 68 10.83 -5.74 4.58
C GLY A 68 11.15 -5.52 6.05
N GLY A 69 12.07 -6.33 6.57
CA GLY A 69 12.62 -6.15 7.92
C GLY A 69 11.63 -6.40 9.06
N ILE A 70 10.52 -7.10 8.80
CA ILE A 70 9.44 -7.29 9.77
C ILE A 70 9.93 -8.14 10.95
N LEU A 71 9.78 -7.59 12.16
CA LEU A 71 10.04 -8.25 13.44
C LEU A 71 8.77 -8.89 13.99
N THR A 72 7.66 -8.15 13.95
CA THR A 72 6.34 -8.63 14.36
C THR A 72 5.26 -8.01 13.49
N ALA A 73 4.16 -8.74 13.30
CA ALA A 73 3.00 -8.27 12.57
C ALA A 73 1.74 -8.42 13.43
N GLN A 74 0.94 -7.37 13.49
CA GLN A 74 -0.35 -7.36 14.16
C GLN A 74 -1.40 -6.89 13.18
N ARG A 75 -2.59 -7.46 13.25
CA ARG A 75 -3.74 -7.05 12.44
C ARG A 75 -4.93 -6.77 13.32
N ARG A 76 -5.72 -5.79 12.91
CA ARG A 76 -6.96 -5.41 13.57
C ARG A 76 -8.05 -5.25 12.52
N ASN A 77 -9.23 -5.79 12.82
CA ASN A 77 -10.44 -5.63 12.01
C ASN A 77 -10.28 -6.03 10.52
N ILE A 78 -9.49 -7.08 10.27
CA ILE A 78 -9.32 -7.70 8.95
C ILE A 78 -9.70 -9.17 9.05
N ARG A 79 -10.72 -9.56 8.28
CA ARG A 79 -11.32 -10.89 8.24
C ARG A 79 -10.61 -11.79 7.24
N THR A 80 -9.61 -12.52 7.71
CA THR A 80 -8.75 -13.39 6.87
C THR A 80 -9.40 -14.71 6.46
N ASP A 81 -10.63 -14.97 6.90
CA ASP A 81 -11.42 -16.17 6.58
C ASP A 81 -12.10 -16.10 5.20
N GLN A 82 -12.12 -14.92 4.57
CA GLN A 82 -12.74 -14.67 3.27
C GLN A 82 -11.69 -14.13 2.29
N SER A 83 -11.06 -15.00 1.52
CA SER A 83 -9.96 -14.63 0.62
C SER A 83 -10.37 -13.67 -0.49
N ASP A 84 -11.64 -13.69 -0.90
CA ASP A 84 -12.26 -12.80 -1.88
C ASP A 84 -12.70 -11.46 -1.28
N GLY A 85 -12.60 -11.30 0.05
CA GLY A 85 -12.87 -10.06 0.75
C GLY A 85 -12.04 -8.92 0.17
N ILE A 86 -12.69 -7.78 -0.11
CA ILE A 86 -12.04 -6.61 -0.70
C ILE A 86 -11.59 -5.65 0.39
N LEU A 87 -10.33 -5.25 0.32
CA LEU A 87 -9.73 -4.20 1.14
C LEU A 87 -9.47 -2.97 0.25
N SER A 88 -9.71 -1.78 0.81
CA SER A 88 -9.30 -0.52 0.19
C SER A 88 -8.25 0.14 1.08
N LEU A 89 -7.07 0.40 0.54
CA LEU A 89 -6.02 1.10 1.25
C LEU A 89 -6.34 2.59 1.34
N LEU A 90 -6.13 3.15 2.53
CA LEU A 90 -6.24 4.58 2.80
C LEU A 90 -4.88 5.25 2.93
N ALA A 91 -3.95 4.60 3.63
CA ALA A 91 -2.64 5.19 3.89
C ALA A 91 -1.60 4.13 4.28
N LEU A 92 -0.34 4.44 4.02
CA LEU A 92 0.81 3.94 4.77
C LEU A 92 1.30 5.03 5.71
N ARG A 93 1.82 4.61 6.86
CA ARG A 93 2.54 5.49 7.79
C ARG A 93 3.75 4.76 8.34
N PHE A 94 4.86 5.47 8.46
CA PHE A 94 6.03 5.00 9.19
C PHE A 94 6.26 5.93 10.38
N GLU A 95 6.27 5.37 11.58
CA GLU A 95 6.61 6.06 12.82
C GLU A 95 7.94 5.48 13.32
N ALA A 96 8.97 6.31 13.38
CA ALA A 96 10.27 5.88 13.90
C ALA A 96 10.21 5.71 15.42
N ASP A 97 10.78 4.60 15.91
CA ASP A 97 10.95 4.33 17.34
C ASP A 97 12.39 4.68 17.74
N ASP A 98 13.27 3.67 17.88
CA ASP A 98 14.73 3.86 18.01
C ASP A 98 15.37 3.71 16.63
N ALA A 99 15.61 4.83 15.95
CA ALA A 99 16.05 4.84 14.56
C ALA A 99 17.31 3.95 14.35
N PRO A 100 17.34 3.08 13.32
CA PRO A 100 16.45 3.08 12.15
C PRO A 100 15.12 2.33 12.32
N ALA A 101 14.90 1.66 13.45
CA ALA A 101 13.70 0.87 13.69
C ALA A 101 12.43 1.73 13.80
N GLY A 102 11.29 1.11 13.57
CA GLY A 102 10.00 1.78 13.72
C GLY A 102 8.81 0.87 13.43
N THR A 103 7.66 1.49 13.31
CA THR A 103 6.38 0.83 13.03
C THR A 103 5.81 1.31 11.71
N VAL A 104 5.55 0.38 10.78
CA VAL A 104 4.77 0.64 9.57
C VAL A 104 3.31 0.29 9.81
N SER A 105 2.41 1.23 9.62
CA SER A 105 0.95 1.02 9.68
C SER A 105 0.36 1.06 8.28
N ILE A 106 -0.29 -0.03 7.87
CA ILE A 106 -1.07 -0.15 6.64
C ILE A 106 -2.54 0.00 7.02
N ILE A 107 -3.16 1.10 6.60
CA ILE A 107 -4.48 1.51 7.04
C ILE A 107 -5.49 1.27 5.92
N PHE A 108 -6.59 0.60 6.26
CA PHE A 108 -7.65 0.26 5.33
C PHE A 108 -8.96 0.97 5.69
N SER A 109 -9.81 1.16 4.68
CA SER A 109 -11.18 1.61 4.87
C SER A 109 -11.94 0.65 5.78
N GLY A 110 -12.94 1.15 6.51
CA GLY A 110 -13.71 0.34 7.45
C GLY A 110 -12.96 0.02 8.75
N GLY A 111 -11.86 0.71 9.03
CA GLY A 111 -11.11 0.61 10.29
C GLY A 111 -10.21 -0.63 10.39
N GLY A 112 -9.90 -1.27 9.26
CA GLY A 112 -8.90 -2.33 9.19
C GLY A 112 -7.49 -1.76 9.26
N GLU A 113 -6.59 -2.45 9.94
CA GLU A 113 -5.19 -2.01 10.07
C GLU A 113 -4.25 -3.21 10.20
N ILE A 114 -3.09 -3.12 9.56
CA ILE A 114 -1.93 -3.99 9.81
C ILE A 114 -0.79 -3.12 10.33
N ARG A 115 -0.27 -3.45 11.51
CA ARG A 115 0.89 -2.79 12.11
C ARG A 115 2.07 -3.75 12.08
N LEU A 116 3.19 -3.28 11.55
CA LEU A 116 4.41 -4.05 11.35
C LEU A 116 5.52 -3.35 12.14
N ALA A 117 6.05 -4.01 13.17
CA ALA A 117 7.31 -3.58 13.76
C ALA A 117 8.44 -3.98 12.80
N VAL A 118 9.27 -3.03 12.39
CA VAL A 118 10.33 -3.24 11.40
C VAL A 118 11.68 -2.79 11.94
N GLU A 119 12.75 -3.45 11.50
CA GLU A 119 14.12 -3.09 11.88
C GLU A 119 14.62 -1.80 11.20
N ALA A 120 14.01 -1.44 10.08
CA ALA A 120 14.24 -0.20 9.34
C ALA A 120 13.03 0.15 8.46
N CYS A 121 12.89 1.42 8.07
CA CYS A 121 11.96 1.80 7.00
C CYS A 121 12.46 1.22 5.67
N GLU A 122 11.80 0.17 5.18
CA GLU A 122 12.09 -0.44 3.88
C GLU A 122 10.81 -0.87 3.18
N ALA A 123 10.38 -0.09 2.18
CA ALA A 123 9.23 -0.41 1.36
C ALA A 123 9.49 -0.19 -0.13
N ILE A 124 8.91 -1.04 -0.97
CA ILE A 124 9.00 -0.96 -2.44
C ILE A 124 7.59 -0.98 -3.02
N LEU A 125 7.28 -0.03 -3.90
CA LEU A 125 6.10 -0.05 -4.76
C LEU A 125 6.53 -0.17 -6.21
N GLU A 126 6.00 -1.15 -6.92
CA GLU A 126 6.30 -1.40 -8.33
C GLU A 126 5.04 -1.67 -9.12
N ASP A 127 4.86 -0.96 -10.24
CA ASP A 127 3.82 -1.26 -11.22
C ASP A 127 4.24 -2.48 -12.07
N ILE A 128 3.38 -3.50 -12.14
CA ILE A 128 3.72 -4.81 -12.73
C ILE A 128 2.91 -5.14 -14.00
N THR A 129 2.00 -4.25 -14.42
CA THR A 129 1.25 -4.37 -15.67
C THR A 129 1.22 -3.04 -16.43
N GLU A 130 0.73 -3.08 -17.67
CA GLU A 130 0.21 -1.87 -18.32
C GLU A 130 -1.05 -1.37 -17.58
N PRO A 131 -1.31 -0.05 -17.56
CA PRO A 131 -2.50 0.51 -16.93
C PRO A 131 -3.75 0.30 -17.79
N TRP A 132 -4.91 0.38 -17.16
CA TRP A 132 -6.21 0.35 -17.84
C TRP A 132 -7.09 1.53 -17.40
N PRO A 133 -8.10 1.92 -18.22
CA PRO A 133 -9.03 2.97 -17.85
C PRO A 133 -9.79 2.65 -16.56
N ALA A 134 -9.84 3.62 -15.65
CA ALA A 134 -10.70 3.59 -14.49
C ALA A 134 -12.02 4.30 -14.79
N THR A 135 -13.14 3.76 -14.31
CA THR A 135 -14.48 4.31 -14.56
C THR A 135 -14.68 5.71 -13.97
N ARG A 136 -14.00 6.00 -12.85
CA ARG A 136 -14.07 7.28 -12.13
C ARG A 136 -12.82 7.50 -11.30
N ARG A 137 -12.49 8.76 -11.06
CA ARG A 137 -11.55 9.14 -9.99
C ARG A 137 -12.15 8.79 -8.63
N PRO A 138 -11.36 8.28 -7.67
CA PRO A 138 -11.79 8.22 -6.28
C PRO A 138 -12.21 9.62 -5.80
N ALA A 139 -13.33 9.69 -5.08
CA ALA A 139 -13.79 10.92 -4.47
C ALA A 139 -13.69 10.72 -2.96
N HIS A 140 -12.98 11.61 -2.28
CA HIS A 140 -13.00 11.70 -0.83
C HIS A 140 -13.71 12.99 -0.47
N ASP A 141 -14.80 12.87 0.27
CA ASP A 141 -15.29 14.02 1.01
C ASP A 141 -14.25 14.32 2.09
N ALA A 142 -13.71 15.54 2.09
CA ALA A 142 -12.61 15.95 2.96
C ALA A 142 -12.98 16.03 4.46
N ASN A 143 -14.08 15.39 4.89
CA ASN A 143 -14.54 15.35 6.28
C ASN A 143 -15.33 14.06 6.54
N ALA A 144 -14.71 13.13 7.26
CA ALA A 144 -15.38 12.12 8.09
C ALA A 144 -14.52 11.83 9.31
#